data_AF-A0A8H8MWE3-F1
#
_entry.id   AF-A0A8H8MWE3-F1
#
_cell.length_a   1.000
_cell.length_b   1.000
_cell.length_c   1.000
_cell.angle_alpha   90.00
_cell.angle_beta   90.00
_cell.angle_gamma   90.00
#
_symmetry.space_group_name_H-M   'P 1'
#
loop_
_entity.id
_entity.type
_entity.pdbx_description
1 polymer ?
#
loop_
_entity_poly.entity_id
_entity_poly.type
_entity_poly.pdbx_seq_one_letter_code
_entity_poly.pdbx_strand_id
1 'polypeptide(L)'
;MASTPFANLYYKRTVATPRACYVCYKPTPTVLSTAPVVDWIYTCDVHLSDPGFATLQAPATSPTPSASPEEIARIKEEWEAKQKKKQEEAEKNKEKKEGEEKKEEADEKAKVAPLKPVSPAPPTSGSSTPKHDKYVLHRQFYQMRLTDHRRQRQKKEVDALAPKLTSAGLSAPRQIG
;
A
#
# COMPACT_ATOMS: atom_id res chain seq x y z
N MET A 1 6.19 -14.93 -6.23
CA MET A 1 5.17 -13.87 -6.33
C MET A 1 5.89 -12.54 -6.55
N ALA A 2 5.79 -11.94 -7.73
CA ALA A 2 6.46 -10.66 -8.00
C ALA A 2 5.82 -9.55 -7.14
N SER A 3 6.63 -8.85 -6.35
CA SER A 3 6.17 -7.73 -5.52
C SER A 3 5.69 -6.58 -6.41
N THR A 4 4.47 -6.09 -6.17
CA THR A 4 3.93 -4.91 -6.86
C THR A 4 4.60 -3.64 -6.32
N PRO A 5 5.22 -2.80 -7.17
CA PRO A 5 5.97 -1.61 -6.74
C PRO A 5 5.11 -0.54 -6.06
N PHE A 6 3.81 -0.51 -6.31
CA PHE A 6 2.84 0.39 -5.70
C PHE A 6 1.46 -0.28 -5.65
N ALA A 7 0.48 0.34 -4.98
CA ALA A 7 -0.90 -0.13 -4.92
C ALA A 7 -1.76 0.50 -6.03
N ASN A 8 -2.80 -0.20 -6.49
CA ASN A 8 -3.75 0.29 -7.48
C ASN A 8 -4.80 1.24 -6.87
N LEU A 9 -4.33 2.33 -6.27
CA LEU A 9 -5.17 3.37 -5.67
C LEU A 9 -4.65 4.72 -6.12
N TYR A 10 -5.48 5.44 -6.86
CA TYR A 10 -5.14 6.73 -7.44
C TYR A 10 -6.06 7.82 -6.90
N TYR A 11 -5.50 9.00 -6.70
CA TYR A 11 -6.20 10.18 -6.24
C TYR A 11 -6.28 11.19 -7.38
N LYS A 12 -7.48 11.71 -7.66
CA LYS A 12 -7.68 12.76 -8.65
C LYS A 12 -7.13 14.09 -8.15
N ARG A 13 -6.24 14.68 -8.94
CA ARG A 13 -5.67 16.01 -8.76
C ARG A 13 -5.79 16.79 -10.06
N THR A 14 -5.85 18.11 -9.94
CA THR A 14 -5.78 19.03 -11.07
C THR A 14 -4.44 19.75 -11.02
N VAL A 15 -3.80 19.89 -12.17
CA VAL A 15 -2.51 20.59 -12.34
C VAL A 15 -2.66 21.77 -13.30
N ALA A 16 -1.83 22.79 -13.11
CA ALA A 16 -1.89 24.03 -13.88
C ALA A 16 -1.54 23.82 -15.36
N THR A 17 -0.53 23.01 -15.66
CA THR A 17 -0.08 22.78 -17.04
C THR A 17 -0.69 21.49 -17.61
N PRO A 18 -1.49 21.56 -18.68
CA PRO A 18 -2.06 20.37 -19.28
C PRO A 18 -0.98 19.53 -19.98
N ARG A 19 -1.09 18.21 -19.87
CA ARG A 19 -0.26 17.24 -20.60
C ARG A 19 -1.14 16.24 -21.34
N ALA A 20 -0.54 15.52 -22.28
CA ALA A 20 -1.24 14.52 -23.08
C ALA A 20 -1.84 13.41 -22.21
N CYS A 21 -3.12 13.14 -22.41
CA CYS A 21 -3.83 12.03 -21.79
C CYS A 21 -3.19 10.69 -22.17
N TYR A 22 -3.09 9.76 -21.23
CA TYR A 22 -2.51 8.44 -21.44
C TYR A 22 -3.24 7.58 -22.49
N VAL A 23 -4.53 7.84 -22.72
CA VAL A 23 -5.37 7.02 -23.61
C VAL A 23 -5.56 7.67 -24.98
N CYS A 24 -5.94 8.97 -25.06
CA CYS A 24 -6.17 9.66 -26.34
C CYS A 24 -5.11 10.70 -26.70
N TYR A 25 -4.10 10.94 -25.86
CA TYR A 25 -3.06 11.95 -26.05
C TYR A 25 -3.55 13.41 -26.19
N LYS A 26 -4.84 13.67 -26.00
CA LYS A 26 -5.41 15.02 -25.93
C LYS A 26 -4.90 15.74 -24.68
N PRO A 27 -4.65 17.06 -24.71
CA PRO A 27 -4.14 17.80 -23.56
C PRO A 27 -5.18 17.86 -22.43
N THR A 28 -4.77 17.53 -21.22
CA THR A 28 -5.64 17.44 -20.03
C THR A 28 -4.96 17.97 -18.78
N PRO A 29 -5.66 18.75 -17.93
CA PRO A 29 -5.15 19.21 -16.63
C PRO A 29 -5.37 18.21 -15.49
N THR A 30 -6.05 17.10 -15.74
CA THR A 30 -6.43 16.08 -14.75
C THR A 30 -5.39 14.99 -14.63
N VAL A 31 -4.94 14.74 -13.39
CA VAL A 31 -3.90 13.76 -13.04
C VAL A 31 -4.43 12.80 -11.98
N LEU A 32 -4.20 11.51 -12.19
CA LEU A 32 -4.38 10.46 -11.20
C LEU A 32 -3.01 10.12 -10.61
N SER A 33 -2.85 10.21 -9.29
CA SER A 33 -1.58 9.94 -8.59
C SER A 33 -1.74 8.96 -7.44
N THR A 34 -0.79 8.05 -7.22
CA THR A 34 -0.77 7.18 -6.03
C THR A 34 -0.26 7.93 -4.78
N ALA A 35 -0.56 7.42 -3.59
CA ALA A 35 0.05 7.84 -2.33
C ALA A 35 0.81 6.65 -1.72
N PRO A 36 2.15 6.68 -1.59
CA PRO A 36 3.12 7.72 -2.00
C PRO A 36 3.14 7.97 -3.52
N VAL A 37 3.62 9.15 -3.95
CA VAL A 37 3.65 9.56 -5.37
C VAL A 37 4.77 8.82 -6.12
N VAL A 38 4.56 7.54 -6.35
CA VAL A 38 5.42 6.67 -7.16
C VAL A 38 4.98 6.70 -8.61
N ASP A 39 3.66 6.64 -8.82
CA ASP A 39 3.05 6.60 -10.13
C ASP A 39 2.03 7.74 -10.30
N TRP A 40 2.03 8.35 -11.48
CA TRP A 40 1.06 9.36 -11.87
C TRP A 40 0.74 9.26 -13.37
N ILE A 41 -0.53 9.49 -13.73
CA ILE A 41 -1.01 9.46 -15.10
C ILE A 41 -1.91 10.65 -15.40
N TYR A 42 -1.79 11.19 -16.61
CA TYR A 42 -2.71 12.21 -17.13
C TYR A 42 -3.88 11.54 -17.81
N THR A 43 -5.11 11.96 -17.50
CA THR A 43 -6.33 11.29 -17.95
C THR A 43 -7.46 12.30 -18.10
N CYS A 44 -8.05 12.45 -19.29
CA CYS A 44 -9.22 13.33 -19.48
C CYS A 44 -10.45 12.81 -18.72
N ASP A 45 -11.38 13.70 -18.42
CA ASP A 45 -12.66 13.33 -17.80
C ASP A 45 -13.47 12.35 -18.65
N VAL A 46 -13.37 12.43 -19.99
CA VAL A 46 -14.04 11.49 -20.93
C VAL A 46 -13.60 10.03 -20.70
N HIS A 47 -12.31 9.81 -20.44
CA HIS A 47 -11.80 8.46 -20.12
C HIS A 47 -11.94 8.12 -18.64
N LEU A 48 -12.05 9.10 -17.75
CA LEU A 48 -12.39 8.85 -16.35
C LEU A 48 -13.84 8.37 -16.18
N SER A 49 -14.74 8.80 -17.07
CA SER A 49 -16.13 8.32 -17.12
C SER A 49 -16.28 6.97 -17.82
N ASP A 50 -15.25 6.47 -18.50
CA ASP A 50 -15.29 5.17 -19.17
C ASP A 50 -15.17 4.03 -18.14
N PRO A 51 -16.18 3.14 -18.02
CA PRO A 51 -16.14 2.01 -17.10
C PRO A 51 -14.99 1.04 -17.36
N GLY A 52 -14.45 1.01 -18.59
CA GLY A 52 -13.31 0.16 -18.93
C GLY A 52 -11.96 0.65 -18.40
N PHE A 53 -11.85 1.93 -18.06
CA PHE A 53 -10.59 2.57 -17.70
C PHE A 53 -10.33 2.57 -16.19
N ALA A 54 -11.22 3.22 -15.43
CA ALA A 54 -11.07 3.38 -13.99
C ALA A 54 -12.44 3.38 -13.30
N THR A 55 -12.50 2.79 -12.11
CA THR A 55 -13.70 2.79 -11.27
C THR A 55 -13.50 3.79 -10.13
N LEU A 56 -14.46 4.70 -9.95
CA LEU A 56 -14.50 5.59 -8.80
C LEU A 56 -14.75 4.75 -7.53
N GLN A 57 -13.79 4.75 -6.62
CA GLN A 57 -13.92 4.14 -5.31
C GLN A 57 -14.66 5.12 -4.40
N ALA A 58 -15.94 4.84 -4.16
CA ALA A 58 -16.73 5.61 -3.21
C ALA A 58 -15.98 5.71 -1.87
N PRO A 59 -15.93 6.90 -1.23
CA PRO A 59 -15.36 7.02 0.11
C PRO A 59 -16.19 6.11 1.01
N ALA A 60 -15.53 5.18 1.70
CA ALA A 60 -16.13 4.15 2.54
C ALA A 60 -17.16 4.74 3.51
N THR A 61 -18.38 4.87 3.01
CA THR A 61 -19.60 5.19 3.70
C THR A 61 -20.54 4.16 3.12
N SER A 62 -20.68 3.06 3.85
CA SER A 62 -21.49 1.87 3.57
C SER A 62 -20.79 0.69 2.83
N PRO A 63 -21.15 -0.54 3.23
CA PRO A 63 -20.34 -1.75 3.12
C PRO A 63 -20.55 -2.48 1.80
N THR A 64 -19.67 -3.44 1.55
CA THR A 64 -19.82 -4.55 0.59
C THR A 64 -21.27 -4.94 0.27
N PRO A 65 -21.67 -5.09 -1.01
CA PRO A 65 -22.94 -5.73 -1.35
C PRO A 65 -22.84 -7.24 -1.04
N SER A 66 -23.92 -7.82 -0.49
CA SER A 66 -24.10 -9.25 -0.19
C SER A 66 -23.60 -9.78 1.17
N ALA A 67 -24.20 -9.33 2.25
CA ALA A 67 -24.55 -10.22 3.37
C ALA A 67 -25.86 -9.68 3.98
N SER A 68 -26.88 -10.53 4.08
CA SER A 68 -28.10 -10.19 4.81
C SER A 68 -27.73 -9.80 6.24
N PRO A 69 -28.38 -8.80 6.88
CA PRO A 69 -28.13 -8.47 8.28
C PRO A 69 -28.23 -9.68 9.23
N GLU A 70 -28.95 -10.72 8.83
CA GLU A 70 -29.07 -12.00 9.55
C GLU A 70 -27.81 -12.88 9.51
N GLU A 71 -26.98 -12.77 8.48
CA GLU A 71 -25.72 -13.51 8.39
C GLU A 71 -24.63 -12.84 9.23
N ILE A 72 -24.66 -11.51 9.33
CA ILE A 72 -23.76 -10.73 10.18
C ILE A 72 -24.03 -11.01 11.66
N ALA A 73 -25.28 -11.20 12.05
CA ALA A 73 -25.65 -11.59 13.42
C ALA A 73 -25.13 -12.99 13.77
N ARG A 74 -25.36 -13.97 12.88
CA ARG A 74 -24.87 -15.35 13.07
C ARG A 74 -23.35 -15.44 13.15
N ILE A 75 -22.63 -14.71 12.30
CA ILE A 75 -21.15 -14.70 12.31
C ILE A 75 -20.60 -14.06 13.60
N LYS A 76 -21.27 -13.03 14.15
CA LYS A 76 -20.87 -12.42 15.42
C LYS A 76 -21.11 -13.36 16.61
N GLU A 77 -22.26 -14.01 16.64
CA GLU A 77 -22.59 -15.00 17.68
C GLU A 77 -21.65 -16.21 17.64
N GLU A 78 -21.33 -16.72 16.46
CA GLU A 78 -20.36 -17.81 16.29
C GLU A 78 -18.94 -17.39 16.70
N TRP A 79 -18.53 -16.15 16.43
CA TRP A 79 -17.22 -15.65 16.83
C TRP A 79 -17.11 -15.42 18.34
N GLU A 80 -18.15 -14.87 18.97
CA GLU A 80 -18.20 -14.68 20.42
C GLU A 80 -18.29 -16.00 21.19
N ALA A 81 -19.06 -16.97 20.70
CA ALA A 81 -19.11 -18.32 21.30
C ALA A 81 -17.76 -19.04 21.17
N LYS A 82 -17.05 -18.84 20.04
CA LYS A 82 -15.72 -19.44 19.82
C LYS A 82 -14.62 -18.75 20.61
N GLN A 83 -14.75 -17.44 20.87
CA GLN A 83 -13.85 -16.71 21.80
C GLN A 83 -14.10 -17.11 23.25
N LYS A 84 -15.35 -17.19 23.71
CA LYS A 84 -15.67 -17.60 25.08
C LYS A 84 -15.24 -19.03 25.38
N LYS A 85 -15.47 -19.98 24.46
CA LYS A 85 -14.96 -21.36 24.61
C LYS A 85 -13.44 -21.41 24.67
N LYS A 86 -12.75 -20.60 23.88
CA LYS A 86 -11.27 -20.55 23.87
C LYS A 86 -10.70 -19.87 25.12
N GLN A 87 -11.43 -18.92 25.72
CA GLN A 87 -11.07 -18.30 26.99
C GLN A 87 -11.34 -19.23 28.18
N GLU A 88 -12.48 -19.92 28.21
CA GLU A 88 -12.77 -20.93 29.25
C GLU A 88 -11.81 -22.13 29.21
N GLU A 89 -11.40 -22.59 28.01
CA GLU A 89 -10.35 -23.62 27.88
C GLU A 89 -8.98 -23.12 28.35
N ALA A 90 -8.65 -21.84 28.11
CA ALA A 90 -7.40 -21.24 28.55
C ALA A 90 -7.35 -21.03 30.08
N GLU A 91 -8.46 -20.68 30.71
CA GLU A 91 -8.53 -20.54 32.17
C GLU A 91 -8.49 -21.90 32.88
N LYS A 92 -9.20 -22.92 32.38
CA LYS A 92 -9.10 -24.29 32.93
C LYS A 92 -7.71 -24.91 32.80
N ASN A 93 -6.92 -24.51 31.79
CA ASN A 93 -5.55 -24.98 31.60
C ASN A 93 -4.54 -24.21 32.48
N LYS A 94 -4.84 -22.98 32.88
CA LYS A 94 -4.05 -22.23 33.87
C LYS A 94 -4.27 -22.74 35.30
N GLU A 95 -5.51 -23.06 35.67
CA GLU A 95 -5.84 -23.50 37.04
C GLU A 95 -5.32 -24.92 37.36
N LYS A 96 -4.99 -25.74 36.35
CA LYS A 96 -4.33 -27.05 36.53
C LYS A 96 -2.80 -27.00 36.65
N LYS A 97 -2.16 -25.82 36.50
CA LYS A 97 -0.70 -25.69 36.47
C LYS A 97 -0.12 -24.83 37.61
N GLU A 98 -0.92 -24.48 38.62
CA GLU A 98 -0.50 -23.64 39.76
C GLU A 98 -0.54 -24.41 41.11
N GLY A 99 -0.29 -25.72 41.04
CA GLY A 99 -0.25 -26.64 42.18
C GLY A 99 1.01 -27.48 42.25
N GLU A 100 2.19 -26.94 41.90
CA GLU A 100 3.47 -27.54 42.28
C GLU A 100 4.59 -26.49 42.30
N GLU A 101 5.42 -26.56 43.34
CA GLU A 101 6.70 -25.87 43.58
C GLU A 101 6.70 -24.46 44.21
N LYS A 102 6.95 -24.48 45.52
CA LYS A 102 7.36 -23.36 46.39
C LYS A 102 8.67 -23.75 47.08
N LYS A 103 9.77 -23.03 46.79
CA LYS A 103 11.06 -22.83 47.52
C LYS A 103 12.13 -22.44 46.48
N GLU A 104 13.10 -21.55 46.62
CA GLU A 104 13.78 -20.80 47.69
C GLU A 104 14.58 -19.69 46.94
N GLU A 105 14.44 -18.41 47.30
CA GLU A 105 15.39 -17.52 48.02
C GLU A 105 16.44 -16.74 47.18
N ALA A 106 16.48 -15.41 47.46
CA ALA A 106 17.63 -14.48 47.52
C ALA A 106 18.42 -14.17 46.20
N ASP A 107 18.98 -12.99 45.88
CA ASP A 107 19.21 -11.68 46.52
C ASP A 107 19.74 -10.68 45.45
N GLU A 108 19.70 -9.39 45.77
CA GLU A 108 20.53 -8.25 45.30
C GLU A 108 20.61 -7.78 43.80
N LYS A 109 20.01 -6.58 43.58
CA LYS A 109 20.72 -5.28 43.34
C LYS A 109 21.00 -4.71 41.93
N ALA A 110 20.39 -3.53 41.75
CA ALA A 110 20.92 -2.25 41.22
C ALA A 110 20.94 -1.89 39.72
N LYS A 111 20.34 -0.70 39.47
CA LYS A 111 20.71 0.41 38.55
C LYS A 111 20.61 0.09 37.04
N VAL A 112 20.15 0.97 36.13
CA VAL A 112 20.32 2.43 36.00
C VAL A 112 19.26 3.02 35.04
N ALA A 113 19.06 4.33 35.15
CA ALA A 113 18.12 5.19 34.44
C ALA A 113 18.49 5.47 32.94
N PRO A 114 17.63 6.17 32.17
CA PRO A 114 17.51 6.08 30.71
C PRO A 114 18.29 7.15 29.95
N LEU A 115 18.67 6.87 28.70
CA LEU A 115 19.13 7.88 27.74
C LEU A 115 18.42 7.68 26.39
N LYS A 116 17.48 8.60 26.11
CA LYS A 116 16.92 8.83 24.78
C LYS A 116 17.86 9.79 24.03
N PRO A 117 18.40 9.44 22.85
CA PRO A 117 18.80 10.45 21.89
C PRO A 117 17.60 10.83 21.03
N VAL A 118 17.13 12.06 21.25
CA VAL A 118 16.27 12.81 20.33
C VAL A 118 17.03 12.94 19.00
N SER A 119 16.40 12.50 17.91
CA SER A 119 16.78 12.90 16.56
C SER A 119 15.53 13.32 15.79
N PRO A 120 15.63 14.41 15.01
CA PRO A 120 14.49 15.20 14.58
C PRO A 120 13.69 14.50 13.48
N ALA A 121 12.38 14.45 13.65
CA ALA A 121 11.46 13.98 12.64
C ALA A 121 11.50 14.89 11.39
N PRO A 122 11.47 14.34 10.17
CA PRO A 122 11.19 15.13 8.98
C PRO A 122 9.78 15.75 9.09
N PRO A 123 9.55 16.95 8.53
CA PRO A 123 8.33 17.70 8.74
C PRO A 123 7.12 16.87 8.33
N THR A 124 6.31 16.52 9.33
CA THR A 124 4.92 16.12 9.14
C THR A 124 4.21 17.28 8.48
N SER A 125 4.11 17.22 7.16
CA SER A 125 3.20 18.05 6.39
C SER A 125 1.79 17.65 6.79
N GLY A 126 1.29 18.26 7.85
CA GLY A 126 -0.13 18.33 8.13
C GLY A 126 -0.78 19.05 6.95
N SER A 127 -1.52 18.31 6.15
CA SER A 127 -2.51 18.88 5.25
C SER A 127 -3.83 18.23 5.62
N SER A 128 -4.73 19.02 6.21
CA SER A 128 -6.17 18.78 6.21
C SER A 128 -6.57 18.25 4.84
N THR A 129 -7.02 16.99 4.78
CA THR A 129 -7.19 16.28 3.51
C THR A 129 -8.40 16.86 2.76
N PRO A 130 -8.23 17.56 1.63
CA PRO A 130 -9.29 17.60 0.65
C PRO A 130 -9.61 16.15 0.28
N LYS A 131 -10.88 15.76 0.38
CA LYS A 131 -11.40 14.45 -0.02
C LYS A 131 -11.24 14.32 -1.53
N HIS A 132 -10.02 14.03 -2.00
CA HIS A 132 -9.77 13.75 -3.40
C HIS A 132 -10.52 12.49 -3.81
N ASP A 133 -11.19 12.54 -4.97
CA ASP A 133 -11.83 11.38 -5.57
C ASP A 133 -10.78 10.26 -5.77
N LYS A 134 -11.14 9.06 -5.32
CA LYS A 134 -10.29 7.88 -5.40
C LYS A 134 -10.70 7.03 -6.59
N TYR A 135 -9.73 6.59 -7.36
CA TYR A 135 -9.92 5.76 -8.54
C TYR A 135 -9.07 4.50 -8.44
N VAL A 136 -9.65 3.39 -8.87
CA VAL A 136 -8.95 2.12 -9.09
C VAL A 136 -8.88 1.89 -10.59
N LEU A 137 -7.67 1.74 -11.13
CA LEU A 137 -7.53 1.43 -12.56
C LEU A 137 -7.98 0.01 -12.84
N HIS A 138 -8.55 -0.23 -14.01
CA HIS A 138 -8.89 -1.57 -14.43
C HIS A 138 -7.60 -2.42 -14.62
N ARG A 139 -7.74 -3.75 -14.52
CA ARG A 139 -6.61 -4.70 -14.47
C ARG A 139 -5.61 -4.51 -15.61
N GLN A 140 -6.09 -4.32 -16.84
CA GLN A 140 -5.23 -4.17 -18.03
C GLN A 140 -4.37 -2.90 -17.96
N PHE A 141 -4.97 -1.77 -17.62
CA PHE A 141 -4.24 -0.51 -17.45
C PHE A 141 -3.25 -0.60 -16.30
N TYR A 142 -3.65 -1.17 -15.17
CA TYR A 142 -2.75 -1.34 -14.03
C TYR A 142 -1.56 -2.25 -14.37
N GLN A 143 -1.78 -3.36 -15.07
CA GLN A 143 -0.69 -4.23 -15.54
C GLN A 143 0.28 -3.50 -16.46
N MET A 144 -0.22 -2.68 -17.39
CA MET A 144 0.61 -1.88 -18.28
C MET A 144 1.48 -0.87 -17.50
N ARG A 145 0.92 -0.23 -16.45
CA ARG A 145 1.69 0.63 -15.54
C ARG A 145 2.78 -0.13 -14.80
N LEU A 146 2.49 -1.34 -14.33
CA LEU A 146 3.49 -2.19 -13.68
C LEU A 146 4.63 -2.60 -14.63
N THR A 147 4.30 -2.92 -15.88
CA THR A 147 5.32 -3.26 -16.89
C THR A 147 6.17 -2.05 -17.27
N ASP A 148 5.56 -0.87 -17.42
CA ASP A 148 6.30 0.38 -17.67
C ASP A 148 7.26 0.68 -16.54
N HIS A 149 6.81 0.55 -15.29
CA HIS A 149 7.65 0.80 -14.12
C HIS A 149 8.81 -0.21 -14.02
N ARG A 150 8.57 -1.48 -14.40
CA ARG A 150 9.62 -2.50 -14.47
C ARG A 150 10.63 -2.19 -15.58
N ARG A 151 10.17 -1.83 -16.78
CA ARG A 151 11.02 -1.44 -17.91
C ARG A 151 11.87 -0.22 -17.57
N GLN A 152 11.29 0.78 -16.92
CA GLN A 152 12.02 1.97 -16.50
C GLN A 152 13.09 1.67 -15.44
N ARG A 153 12.83 0.73 -14.52
CA ARG A 153 13.85 0.27 -13.56
C ARG A 153 15.01 -0.42 -14.26
N GLN A 154 14.72 -1.37 -15.15
CA GLN A 154 15.73 -2.08 -15.93
C GLN A 154 16.56 -1.11 -16.77
N LYS A 155 15.90 -0.14 -17.43
CA LYS A 155 16.59 0.90 -18.19
C LYS A 155 17.54 1.71 -17.31
N LYS A 156 17.10 2.17 -16.14
CA LYS A 156 17.96 2.89 -15.19
C LYS A 156 19.14 2.05 -14.71
N GLU A 157 18.94 0.76 -14.47
CA GLU A 157 20.02 -0.16 -14.09
C GLU A 157 21.05 -0.32 -15.22
N VAL A 158 20.60 -0.49 -16.46
CA VAL A 158 21.47 -0.52 -17.65
C VAL A 158 22.20 0.81 -17.84
N ASP A 159 21.50 1.94 -17.75
CA ASP A 159 22.05 3.28 -17.89
C ASP A 159 23.11 3.56 -16.81
N ALA A 160 22.91 3.06 -15.58
CA ALA A 160 23.89 3.18 -14.49
C ALA A 160 25.13 2.29 -14.68
N LEU A 161 24.98 1.16 -15.37
CA LEU A 161 26.08 0.25 -15.69
C LEU A 161 26.83 0.64 -16.98
N ALA A 162 26.18 1.38 -17.88
CA ALA A 162 26.75 1.74 -19.18
C ALA A 162 28.11 2.45 -19.10
N PRO A 163 28.34 3.45 -18.22
CA PRO A 163 29.65 4.08 -18.09
C PRO A 163 30.77 3.09 -17.73
N LYS A 164 30.47 2.11 -16.86
CA LYS A 164 31.43 1.09 -16.39
C LYS A 164 31.80 0.10 -17.51
N LEU A 165 30.83 -0.25 -18.35
CA LEU A 165 31.06 -1.11 -19.52
C LEU A 165 31.88 -0.39 -20.59
N THR A 166 31.55 0.88 -20.86
CA THR A 166 32.31 1.70 -21.82
C THR A 166 33.76 1.92 -21.36
N SER A 167 34.01 2.13 -20.07
CA SER A 167 35.37 2.24 -19.53
C SER A 167 36.15 0.93 -19.57
N ALA A 168 35.46 -0.20 -19.56
CA ALA A 168 36.05 -1.53 -19.67
C ALA A 168 36.22 -2.01 -21.13
N GLY A 169 35.98 -1.14 -22.12
CA GLY A 169 36.10 -1.48 -23.55
C GLY A 169 35.00 -2.40 -24.08
N LEU A 170 33.95 -2.66 -23.29
CA LEU A 170 32.80 -3.49 -23.68
C LEU A 170 31.68 -2.58 -24.21
N SER A 171 31.28 -2.74 -25.46
CA SER A 171 30.19 -1.95 -26.04
C SER A 171 28.84 -2.41 -25.48
N ALA A 172 28.01 -1.47 -25.03
CA ALA A 172 26.63 -1.78 -24.65
C ALA A 172 25.87 -2.37 -25.85
N PRO A 173 25.06 -3.43 -25.64
CA PRO A 173 24.27 -4.01 -26.73
C PRO A 173 23.30 -2.95 -27.25
N ARG A 174 23.45 -2.58 -28.53
CA ARG A 174 22.48 -1.72 -29.23
C ARG A 174 21.13 -2.42 -29.23
N GLN A 175 20.12 -1.82 -28.59
CA GLN A 175 18.73 -2.27 -28.75
C GLN A 175 18.34 -2.05 -30.21
N ILE A 176 18.23 -3.14 -30.97
CA ILE A 176 17.58 -3.15 -32.27
C ILE A 176 16.08 -3.05 -31.97
N GLY A 177 15.49 -1.93 -32.39
CA GLY A 177 14.08 -1.59 -32.15
C GLY A 177 13.14 -2.40 -33.03
#